data_AF-A0A0S3UF23-F1
#
_entry.id   AF-A0A0S3UF23-F1
#
_cell.length_a   1.000
_cell.length_b   1.000
_cell.length_c   1.000
_cell.angle_alpha   90.00
_cell.angle_beta   90.00
_cell.angle_gamma   90.00
#
_symmetry.space_group_name_H-M   'P 1'
#
loop_
_entity.id
_entity.type
_entity.pdbx_description
1 polymer ?
#
loop_
_entity_poly.entity_id
_entity_poly.type
_entity_poly.pdbx_seq_one_letter_code
_entity_poly.pdbx_strand_id
1 'polypeptide(L)'
;MTLRGIRHIQQEPIWGGSEDTAAALRGACALGLVRMNYPQVMSELADLLADPKPEARMAAARAIAYSEDLLAGVPLLRLRIQVGDTAPVLSDCFLALLQLSPESSSLALIRRFLTADLNEVAEVAALALGESRLPEAFPVLQNWWQRTRITELRRTALTAIALLRQDDADTLRVSRRQRVSVVTDSGGWACGCERSDLCTQHLSSRP
;
A
#
# COMPACT_ATOMS: atom_id res chain seq x y z
N MET A 1 -0.05 21.03 -23.31
CA MET A 1 0.32 22.05 -22.29
C MET A 1 0.90 21.38 -21.03
N THR A 2 0.21 20.39 -20.47
CA THR A 2 0.62 19.61 -19.28
C THR A 2 1.99 18.92 -19.42
N LEU A 3 2.30 18.30 -20.56
CA LEU A 3 3.62 17.66 -20.79
C LEU A 3 4.82 18.61 -20.71
N ARG A 4 4.65 19.87 -21.12
CA ARG A 4 5.72 20.88 -20.96
C ARG A 4 5.73 21.40 -19.53
N GLY A 5 4.56 21.52 -18.91
CA GLY A 5 4.39 22.01 -17.55
C GLY A 5 4.97 21.10 -16.46
N ILE A 6 4.92 19.78 -16.63
CA ILE A 6 5.48 18.83 -15.65
C ILE A 6 7.01 18.91 -15.53
N ARG A 7 7.67 19.45 -16.56
CA ARG A 7 9.14 19.68 -16.59
C ARG A 7 9.49 21.16 -16.49
N HIS A 8 8.52 22.03 -16.19
CA HIS A 8 8.76 23.46 -16.19
C HIS A 8 9.58 23.89 -14.97
N ILE A 9 10.51 24.81 -15.19
CA ILE A 9 11.34 25.43 -14.17
C ILE A 9 11.11 26.93 -14.30
N GLN A 10 10.71 27.57 -13.21
CA GLN A 10 10.47 29.01 -13.15
C GLN A 10 11.40 29.60 -12.10
N GLN A 11 12.51 30.16 -12.58
CA GLN A 11 13.48 30.83 -11.72
C GLN A 11 12.99 32.24 -11.41
N GLU A 12 12.70 32.50 -10.14
CA GLU A 12 12.31 33.81 -9.64
C GLU A 12 13.37 34.41 -8.72
N PRO A 13 13.56 35.74 -8.77
CA PRO A 13 14.54 36.42 -7.95
C PRO A 13 14.12 36.40 -6.48
N ILE A 14 15.05 35.98 -5.63
CA ILE A 14 14.95 36.10 -4.17
C ILE A 14 16.12 36.97 -3.68
N TRP A 15 16.04 37.49 -2.45
CA TRP A 15 17.15 38.27 -1.91
C TRP A 15 18.42 37.39 -1.82
N GLY A 16 19.43 37.74 -2.62
CA GLY A 16 20.70 37.00 -2.66
C GLY A 16 20.71 35.75 -3.55
N GLY A 17 19.72 35.56 -4.44
CA GLY A 17 19.73 34.41 -5.35
C GLY A 17 18.53 34.31 -6.28
N SER A 18 18.30 33.10 -6.78
CA SER A 18 17.13 32.74 -7.57
C SER A 18 16.61 31.39 -7.07
N GLU A 19 15.29 31.25 -7.03
CA GLU A 19 14.63 30.02 -6.61
C GLU A 19 13.65 29.52 -7.66
N ASP A 20 13.60 28.19 -7.85
CA ASP A 20 12.56 27.54 -8.67
C ASP A 20 11.22 27.52 -7.94
N THR A 21 10.24 28.26 -8.46
CA THR A 21 8.86 28.36 -7.93
C THR A 21 7.86 27.44 -8.65
N ALA A 22 8.29 26.72 -9.69
CA ALA A 22 7.40 25.92 -10.54
C ALA A 22 7.00 24.55 -9.94
N ALA A 23 7.47 24.17 -8.75
CA ALA A 23 7.22 22.86 -8.16
C ALA A 23 5.71 22.50 -8.08
N ALA A 24 4.88 23.46 -7.65
CA ALA A 24 3.43 23.29 -7.59
C ALA A 24 2.80 23.13 -8.98
N LEU A 25 3.29 23.88 -9.98
CA LEU A 25 2.83 23.74 -11.38
C LEU A 25 3.15 22.35 -11.92
N ARG A 26 4.35 21.82 -11.64
CA ARG A 26 4.73 20.47 -12.06
C ARG A 26 3.78 19.43 -11.46
N GLY A 27 3.46 19.53 -10.17
CA GLY A 27 2.48 18.68 -9.51
C GLY A 27 1.07 18.76 -10.10
N ALA A 28 0.59 19.97 -10.39
CA ALA A 28 -0.72 20.16 -11.04
C ALA A 28 -0.76 19.55 -12.45
N CYS A 29 0.32 19.70 -13.20
CA CYS A 29 0.46 19.10 -14.53
C CYS A 29 0.51 17.57 -14.47
N ALA A 30 1.19 17.01 -13.47
CA ALA A 30 1.25 15.57 -13.23
C ALA A 30 -0.15 14.98 -13.02
N LEU A 31 -0.94 15.57 -12.11
CA LEU A 31 -2.33 15.16 -11.89
C LEU A 31 -3.18 15.34 -13.16
N GLY A 32 -2.96 16.41 -13.91
CA GLY A 32 -3.60 16.63 -15.21
C GLY A 32 -3.31 15.53 -16.23
N LEU A 33 -2.07 15.04 -16.31
CA LEU A 33 -1.69 13.92 -17.20
C LEU A 33 -2.36 12.61 -16.78
N VAL A 34 -2.45 12.35 -15.49
CA VAL A 34 -3.18 11.18 -14.96
C VAL A 34 -4.65 11.26 -15.35
N ARG A 35 -5.32 12.41 -15.11
CA ARG A 35 -6.73 12.61 -15.48
C ARG A 35 -7.01 12.50 -16.97
N MET A 36 -6.03 12.80 -17.81
CA MET A 36 -6.11 12.66 -19.26
C MET A 36 -5.78 11.24 -19.75
N ASN A 37 -5.45 10.31 -18.85
CA ASN A 37 -4.96 8.96 -19.18
C ASN A 37 -3.81 8.99 -20.18
N TYR A 38 -2.85 9.90 -19.98
CA TYR A 38 -1.68 9.99 -20.86
C TYR A 38 -0.90 8.66 -20.83
N PRO A 39 -0.65 7.99 -21.98
CA PRO A 39 -0.11 6.63 -21.97
C PRO A 39 1.25 6.45 -21.28
N GLN A 40 2.09 7.48 -21.25
CA GLN A 40 3.43 7.41 -20.63
C GLN A 40 3.47 8.12 -19.26
N VAL A 41 2.32 8.34 -18.63
CA VAL A 41 2.22 9.10 -17.39
C VAL A 41 3.08 8.51 -16.27
N MET A 42 3.20 7.18 -16.17
CA MET A 42 4.03 6.55 -15.14
C MET A 42 5.52 6.86 -15.30
N SER A 43 6.02 7.00 -16.53
CA SER A 43 7.40 7.41 -16.79
C SER A 43 7.62 8.87 -16.38
N GLU A 44 6.67 9.75 -16.72
CA GLU A 44 6.70 11.15 -16.33
C GLU A 44 6.62 11.33 -14.79
N LEU A 45 5.84 10.50 -14.10
CA LEU A 45 5.76 10.48 -12.63
C LEU A 45 7.02 9.90 -11.98
N ALA A 46 7.68 8.93 -12.62
CA ALA A 46 8.95 8.40 -12.14
C ALA A 46 10.06 9.48 -12.19
N ASP A 47 10.11 10.25 -13.27
CA ASP A 47 11.01 11.40 -13.38
C ASP A 47 10.68 12.48 -12.35
N LEU A 48 9.39 12.77 -12.14
CA LEU A 48 8.94 13.77 -11.17
C LEU A 48 9.19 13.33 -9.72
N LEU A 49 9.16 12.03 -9.43
CA LEU A 49 9.60 11.53 -8.13
C LEU A 49 11.08 11.83 -7.90
N ALA A 50 11.91 11.99 -8.94
CA ALA A 50 13.32 12.36 -8.81
C ALA A 50 13.58 13.88 -8.82
N ASP A 51 12.52 14.69 -8.78
CA ASP A 51 12.64 16.16 -8.85
C ASP A 51 13.47 16.72 -7.67
N PRO A 52 14.29 17.76 -7.89
CA PRO A 52 15.02 18.43 -6.81
C PRO A 52 14.10 19.00 -5.72
N LYS A 53 12.88 19.44 -6.08
CA LYS A 53 11.95 20.07 -5.15
C LYS A 53 11.08 19.02 -4.44
N PRO A 54 11.06 18.99 -3.09
CA PRO A 54 10.27 18.02 -2.35
C PRO A 54 8.77 18.14 -2.63
N GLU A 55 8.26 19.35 -2.87
CA GLU A 55 6.85 19.59 -3.18
C GLU A 55 6.42 18.90 -4.48
N ALA A 56 7.31 18.84 -5.47
CA ALA A 56 7.09 18.14 -6.72
C ALA A 56 7.08 16.61 -6.51
N ARG A 57 8.00 16.08 -5.70
CA ARG A 57 8.04 14.64 -5.35
C ARG A 57 6.80 14.20 -4.57
N MET A 58 6.35 15.01 -3.61
CA MET A 58 5.09 14.83 -2.88
C MET A 58 3.90 14.77 -3.84
N ALA A 59 3.82 15.72 -4.78
CA ALA A 59 2.75 15.74 -5.76
C ALA A 59 2.79 14.55 -6.71
N ALA A 60 3.99 14.07 -7.08
CA ALA A 60 4.15 12.85 -7.87
C ALA A 60 3.61 11.63 -7.13
N ALA A 61 3.94 11.45 -5.86
CA ALA A 61 3.43 10.35 -5.05
C ALA A 61 1.89 10.35 -4.97
N ARG A 62 1.27 11.52 -4.74
CA ARG A 62 -0.19 11.66 -4.76
C ARG A 62 -0.79 11.39 -6.14
N ALA A 63 -0.14 11.83 -7.22
CA ALA A 63 -0.61 11.57 -8.58
C ALA A 63 -0.53 10.08 -8.96
N ILE A 64 0.50 9.36 -8.47
CA ILE A 64 0.61 7.90 -8.61
C ILE A 64 -0.55 7.21 -7.87
N ALA A 65 -0.87 7.63 -6.65
CA ALA A 65 -2.02 7.09 -5.92
C ALA A 65 -3.33 7.32 -6.68
N TYR A 66 -3.48 8.50 -7.27
CA TYR A 66 -4.67 8.88 -8.03
C TYR A 66 -4.81 8.14 -9.37
N SER A 67 -3.72 7.60 -9.93
CA SER A 67 -3.81 6.85 -11.19
C SER A 67 -4.38 5.44 -11.01
N GLU A 68 -4.45 4.95 -9.77
CA GLU A 68 -4.94 3.59 -9.43
C GLU A 68 -4.19 2.45 -10.16
N ASP A 69 -2.99 2.74 -10.70
CA ASP A 69 -2.18 1.76 -11.42
C ASP A 69 -1.32 0.99 -10.42
N LEU A 70 -1.80 -0.18 -10.01
CA LEU A 70 -1.11 -1.04 -9.06
C LEU A 70 0.19 -1.64 -9.65
N LEU A 71 0.22 -1.92 -10.95
CA LEU A 71 1.32 -2.65 -11.58
C LEU A 71 2.57 -1.77 -11.71
N ALA A 72 2.39 -0.50 -12.10
CA ALA A 72 3.48 0.44 -12.22
C ALA A 72 3.67 1.33 -10.97
N GLY A 73 2.58 1.74 -10.32
CA GLY A 73 2.64 2.69 -9.21
C GLY A 73 3.24 2.11 -7.93
N VAL A 74 2.84 0.90 -7.53
CA VAL A 74 3.35 0.23 -6.32
C VAL A 74 4.88 0.07 -6.34
N PRO A 75 5.52 -0.52 -7.38
CA PRO A 75 6.97 -0.68 -7.38
C PRO A 75 7.72 0.67 -7.39
N LEU A 76 7.20 1.70 -8.05
CA LEU A 76 7.81 3.04 -8.03
C LEU A 76 7.81 3.67 -6.63
N LEU A 77 6.68 3.60 -5.92
CA LEU A 77 6.58 4.10 -4.55
C LEU A 77 7.47 3.29 -3.60
N ARG A 78 7.49 1.96 -3.72
CA ARG A 78 8.36 1.09 -2.92
C ARG A 78 9.82 1.43 -3.15
N LEU A 79 10.25 1.61 -4.40
CA LEU A 79 11.61 2.00 -4.73
C LEU A 79 11.96 3.34 -4.08
N ARG A 80 11.09 4.36 -4.22
CA ARG A 80 11.30 5.68 -3.62
C ARG A 80 11.48 5.60 -2.10
N ILE A 81 10.62 4.83 -1.43
CA ILE A 81 10.68 4.62 0.02
C ILE A 81 11.99 3.92 0.43
N GLN A 82 12.47 2.95 -0.35
CA GLN A 82 13.74 2.26 -0.05
C GLN A 82 14.97 3.14 -0.28
N VAL A 83 14.95 4.00 -1.29
CA VAL A 83 16.02 4.99 -1.52
C VAL A 83 16.07 6.00 -0.37
N GLY A 84 14.90 6.31 0.21
CA GLY A 84 14.76 7.30 1.27
C GLY A 84 14.54 8.71 0.73
N ASP A 85 13.90 9.54 1.53
CA ASP A 85 13.62 10.95 1.22
C ASP A 85 13.38 11.72 2.53
N THR A 86 13.08 13.01 2.41
CA THR A 86 12.58 13.84 3.50
C THR A 86 11.27 13.30 4.07
N ALA A 87 11.06 13.50 5.37
CA ALA A 87 9.85 13.08 6.08
C ALA A 87 8.52 13.44 5.36
N PRO A 88 8.29 14.69 4.87
CA PRO A 88 7.03 15.01 4.19
C PRO A 88 6.82 14.24 2.89
N VAL A 89 7.88 14.00 2.10
CA VAL A 89 7.79 13.19 0.87
C VAL A 89 7.47 11.74 1.21
N LEU A 90 8.13 11.18 2.23
CA LEU A 90 7.84 9.82 2.70
C LEU A 90 6.40 9.68 3.20
N SER A 91 5.83 10.73 3.79
CA SER A 91 4.41 10.75 4.22
C SER A 91 3.47 10.49 3.05
N ASP A 92 3.60 11.30 1.99
CA ASP A 92 2.78 11.13 0.79
C ASP A 92 3.07 9.78 0.11
N CYS A 93 4.32 9.30 0.09
CA CYS A 93 4.64 7.99 -0.47
C CYS A 93 4.03 6.83 0.32
N PHE A 94 4.04 6.88 1.66
CA PHE A 94 3.43 5.85 2.51
C PHE A 94 1.91 5.81 2.32
N LEU A 95 1.27 6.97 2.33
CA LEU A 95 -0.18 7.10 2.09
C LEU A 95 -0.55 6.59 0.70
N ALA A 96 0.19 7.01 -0.33
CA ALA A 96 -0.01 6.55 -1.71
C ALA A 96 0.14 5.03 -1.84
N LEU A 97 1.13 4.45 -1.16
CA LEU A 97 1.36 3.00 -1.18
C LEU A 97 0.22 2.23 -0.49
N LEU A 98 -0.23 2.71 0.67
CA LEU A 98 -1.34 2.09 1.42
C LEU A 98 -2.68 2.24 0.69
N GLN A 99 -2.87 3.33 -0.06
CA GLN A 99 -4.04 3.52 -0.90
C GLN A 99 -4.06 2.55 -2.09
N LEU A 100 -2.93 2.38 -2.78
CA LEU A 100 -2.86 1.49 -3.95
C LEU A 100 -2.85 0.02 -3.56
N SER A 101 -2.13 -0.35 -2.50
CA SER A 101 -1.99 -1.73 -2.04
C SER A 101 -2.22 -1.78 -0.53
N PRO A 102 -3.48 -1.93 -0.08
CA PRO A 102 -3.82 -2.07 1.34
C PRO A 102 -3.42 -3.43 1.93
N GLU A 103 -2.62 -4.22 1.21
CA GLU A 103 -2.19 -5.54 1.61
C GLU A 103 -1.19 -5.51 2.77
N SER A 104 -1.09 -6.65 3.46
CA SER A 104 -0.12 -6.89 4.53
C SER A 104 1.34 -6.63 4.12
N SER A 105 1.66 -6.69 2.82
CA SER A 105 3.02 -6.48 2.29
C SER A 105 3.47 -5.01 2.36
N SER A 106 2.55 -4.07 2.14
CA SER A 106 2.79 -2.61 2.27
C SER A 106 2.91 -2.22 3.74
N LEU A 107 2.02 -2.75 4.59
CA LEU A 107 2.09 -2.57 6.04
C LEU A 107 3.40 -3.10 6.63
N ALA A 108 3.85 -4.28 6.21
CA ALA A 108 5.10 -4.86 6.67
C ALA A 108 6.32 -4.01 6.30
N LEU A 109 6.28 -3.34 5.14
CA LEU A 109 7.32 -2.42 4.71
C LEU A 109 7.34 -1.17 5.60
N ILE A 110 6.20 -0.51 5.80
CA ILE A 110 6.10 0.75 6.57
C ILE A 110 6.44 0.51 8.04
N ARG A 111 6.07 -0.66 8.59
CA ARG A 111 6.46 -1.06 9.95
C ARG A 111 7.96 -1.00 10.19
N ARG A 112 8.80 -1.24 9.18
CA ARG A 112 10.28 -1.16 9.32
C ARG A 112 10.75 0.26 9.61
N PHE A 113 9.99 1.27 9.19
CA PHE A 113 10.32 2.69 9.39
C PHE A 113 9.90 3.21 10.77
N LEU A 114 9.03 2.50 11.51
CA LEU A 114 8.70 2.84 12.91
C LEU A 114 9.88 2.66 13.88
N THR A 115 10.84 1.83 13.50
CA THR A 115 12.07 1.58 14.27
C THR A 115 13.29 2.28 13.67
N ALA A 116 13.09 3.20 12.72
CA ALA A 116 14.20 3.95 12.14
C ALA A 116 14.83 4.86 13.20
N ASP A 117 16.16 5.08 13.09
CA ASP A 117 16.90 5.96 14.01
C ASP A 117 16.46 7.43 13.92
N LEU A 118 15.80 7.80 12.82
CA LEU A 118 15.26 9.14 12.58
C LEU A 118 13.83 9.24 13.11
N ASN A 119 13.66 9.99 14.20
CA ASN A 119 12.36 10.19 14.85
C ASN A 119 11.29 10.74 13.89
N GLU A 120 11.63 11.70 13.03
CA GLU A 120 10.68 12.30 12.07
C GLU A 120 10.09 11.27 11.10
N VAL A 121 10.90 10.32 10.62
CA VAL A 121 10.44 9.26 9.71
C VAL A 121 9.54 8.27 10.44
N ALA A 122 9.84 7.96 11.69
CA ALA A 122 9.00 7.11 12.53
C ALA A 122 7.64 7.78 12.82
N GLU A 123 7.62 9.08 13.09
CA GLU A 123 6.39 9.86 13.28
C GLU A 123 5.50 9.81 12.03
N VAL A 124 6.09 10.13 10.87
CA VAL A 124 5.37 10.11 9.59
C VAL A 124 4.86 8.71 9.25
N ALA A 125 5.66 7.67 9.46
CA ALA A 125 5.22 6.29 9.26
C ALA A 125 4.03 5.93 10.17
N ALA A 126 4.07 6.36 11.44
CA ALA A 126 2.98 6.12 12.38
C ALA A 126 1.69 6.84 11.97
N LEU A 127 1.79 8.12 11.59
CA LEU A 127 0.66 8.91 11.13
C LEU A 127 0.06 8.34 9.84
N ALA A 128 0.89 7.96 8.87
CA ALA A 128 0.43 7.35 7.63
C ALA A 128 -0.33 6.03 7.88
N LEU A 129 0.14 5.20 8.84
CA LEU A 129 -0.59 4.00 9.26
C LEU A 129 -1.93 4.36 9.91
N GLY A 130 -1.98 5.39 10.75
CA GLY A 130 -3.22 5.86 11.37
C GLY A 130 -4.24 6.39 10.35
N GLU A 131 -3.78 7.15 9.36
CA GLU A 131 -4.61 7.73 8.30
C GLU A 131 -5.11 6.69 7.29
N SER A 132 -4.39 5.58 7.11
CA SER A 132 -4.83 4.48 6.23
C SER A 132 -6.11 3.80 6.69
N ARG A 133 -6.46 3.90 7.98
CA ARG A 133 -7.63 3.27 8.61
C ARG A 133 -7.69 1.74 8.44
N LEU A 134 -6.57 1.11 8.16
CA LEU A 134 -6.48 -0.35 8.05
C LEU A 134 -6.55 -0.97 9.45
N PRO A 135 -7.45 -1.94 9.71
CA PRO A 135 -7.59 -2.56 11.03
C PRO A 135 -6.31 -3.29 11.47
N GLU A 136 -5.51 -3.79 10.53
CA GLU A 136 -4.22 -4.44 10.78
C GLU A 136 -3.14 -3.47 11.28
N ALA A 137 -3.32 -2.16 11.12
CA ALA A 137 -2.38 -1.16 11.61
C ALA A 137 -2.45 -0.97 13.14
N PHE A 138 -3.61 -1.22 13.76
CA PHE A 138 -3.78 -1.08 15.21
C PHE A 138 -2.77 -1.89 16.05
N PRO A 139 -2.63 -3.22 15.86
CA PRO A 139 -1.66 -4.00 16.63
C PRO A 139 -0.21 -3.53 16.39
N VAL A 140 0.10 -3.00 15.20
CA VAL A 140 1.43 -2.46 14.89
C VAL A 140 1.71 -1.21 15.71
N LEU A 141 0.78 -0.25 15.71
CA LEU A 141 0.91 1.02 16.46
C LEU A 141 0.88 0.80 17.97
N GLN A 142 0.03 -0.11 18.48
CA GLN A 142 -0.03 -0.44 19.90
C GLN A 142 1.30 -1.02 20.41
N ASN A 143 1.87 -1.98 19.66
CA ASN A 143 3.17 -2.55 19.99
C ASN A 143 4.28 -1.50 19.96
N TRP A 144 4.25 -0.59 18.98
CA TRP A 144 5.23 0.50 18.89
C TRP A 144 5.12 1.47 20.08
N TRP A 145 3.90 1.88 20.46
CA TRP A 145 3.67 2.72 21.62
C TRP A 145 4.17 2.08 22.94
N GLN A 146 3.99 0.77 23.12
CA GLN A 146 4.46 0.07 24.32
C GLN A 146 5.99 0.05 24.43
N ARG A 147 6.69 -0.08 23.30
CA ARG A 147 8.16 -0.16 23.25
C ARG A 147 8.83 1.21 23.31
N THR A 148 8.16 2.23 22.79
CA THR A 148 8.72 3.58 22.67
C THR A 148 8.77 4.30 24.01
N ARG A 149 9.96 4.79 24.36
CA ARG A 149 10.21 5.56 25.59
C ARG A 149 10.23 7.07 25.37
N ILE A 150 10.32 7.52 24.12
CA ILE A 150 10.36 8.94 23.74
C ILE A 150 8.96 9.53 23.85
N THR A 151 8.81 10.61 24.63
CA THR A 151 7.50 11.23 24.93
C THR A 151 6.77 11.70 23.68
N GLU A 152 7.47 12.36 22.75
CA GLU A 152 6.84 12.88 21.52
C GLU A 152 6.34 11.76 20.62
N LEU A 153 7.16 10.74 20.36
CA LEU A 153 6.74 9.56 19.60
C LEU A 153 5.55 8.82 20.24
N ARG A 154 5.48 8.78 21.58
CA ARG A 154 4.32 8.20 22.29
C ARG A 154 3.05 9.02 22.04
N ARG A 155 3.13 10.35 22.00
CA ARG A 155 2.00 11.21 21.63
C ARG A 155 1.59 10.96 20.19
N THR A 156 2.55 10.91 19.27
CA THR A 156 2.30 10.61 17.86
C THR A 156 1.64 9.25 17.67
N ALA A 157 2.08 8.23 18.42
CA ALA A 157 1.44 6.91 18.39
C ALA A 157 -0.03 6.96 18.85
N LEU A 158 -0.33 7.72 19.91
CA LEU A 158 -1.71 7.90 20.38
C LEU A 158 -2.55 8.67 19.36
N THR A 159 -1.99 9.70 18.71
CA THR A 159 -2.65 10.42 17.61
C THR A 159 -2.93 9.47 16.45
N ALA A 160 -1.96 8.68 16.02
CA ALA A 160 -2.14 7.69 14.95
C ALA A 160 -3.22 6.65 15.29
N ILE A 161 -3.24 6.14 16.54
CA ILE A 161 -4.28 5.24 17.02
C ILE A 161 -5.66 5.92 17.01
N ALA A 162 -5.74 7.19 17.40
CA ALA A 162 -6.99 7.95 17.35
C ALA A 162 -7.48 8.20 15.92
N LEU A 163 -6.56 8.37 14.95
CA LEU A 163 -6.87 8.56 13.52
C LEU A 163 -7.46 7.32 12.87
N LEU A 164 -7.08 6.12 13.33
CA LEU A 164 -7.72 4.87 12.87
C LEU A 164 -9.23 4.88 13.08
N ARG A 165 -9.72 5.70 14.04
CA ARG A 165 -11.12 5.94 14.41
C ARG A 165 -12.00 4.76 13.99
N GLN A 166 -11.81 3.63 14.66
CA GLN A 166 -12.75 2.53 14.60
C GLN A 166 -14.05 3.03 15.23
N ASP A 167 -14.97 3.51 14.41
CA ASP A 167 -16.39 3.39 14.74
C ASP A 167 -16.67 1.87 14.81
N ASP A 168 -16.46 1.33 16.00
CA ASP A 168 -16.51 -0.07 16.39
C ASP A 168 -17.96 -0.60 16.41
N ALA A 169 -18.74 -0.27 15.37
CA ALA A 169 -20.13 -0.70 15.21
C ALA A 169 -20.31 -1.74 14.09
N ASP A 170 -19.58 -1.64 12.97
CA ASP A 170 -19.92 -2.44 11.77
C ASP A 170 -18.88 -3.49 11.35
N THR A 171 -17.60 -3.36 11.72
CA THR A 171 -16.55 -4.30 11.25
C THR A 171 -16.52 -5.64 12.02
N LEU A 172 -17.07 -5.70 13.25
CA LEU A 172 -17.26 -6.97 13.96
C LEU A 172 -18.45 -7.81 13.45
N ARG A 173 -19.31 -7.27 12.57
CA ARG A 173 -20.44 -8.03 11.98
C ARG A 173 -20.06 -8.86 10.75
N VAL A 174 -19.04 -8.46 9.99
CA VAL A 174 -18.65 -9.19 8.76
C VAL A 174 -17.84 -10.45 9.09
N SER A 175 -17.05 -10.45 10.17
CA SER A 175 -16.24 -11.60 10.58
C SER A 175 -17.03 -12.75 11.24
N ARG A 176 -18.30 -12.54 11.62
CA ARG A 176 -19.20 -13.60 12.12
C ARG A 176 -20.05 -14.28 11.03
N ARG A 177 -20.19 -13.69 9.84
CA ARG A 177 -21.07 -14.24 8.78
C ARG A 177 -20.37 -15.24 7.84
N GLN A 178 -19.06 -15.37 7.91
CA GLN A 178 -18.29 -16.35 7.12
C GLN A 178 -17.96 -17.66 7.88
N ARG A 179 -18.47 -17.88 9.10
CA ARG A 179 -18.24 -19.14 9.84
C ARG A 179 -19.37 -20.17 9.72
N VAL A 180 -20.33 -19.96 8.82
CA VAL A 180 -21.39 -20.94 8.55
C VAL A 180 -21.60 -21.08 7.04
N SER A 181 -20.86 -22.01 6.42
CA SER A 181 -21.35 -22.94 5.39
C SER A 181 -20.21 -23.66 4.66
N VAL A 182 -19.65 -24.72 5.26
CA VAL A 182 -19.29 -25.95 4.52
C VAL A 182 -19.53 -27.13 5.45
N VAL A 183 -20.79 -27.55 5.58
CA VAL A 183 -21.15 -28.93 5.90
C VAL A 183 -22.44 -29.22 5.15
N THR A 184 -22.34 -29.99 4.07
CA THR A 184 -23.36 -30.99 3.73
C THR A 184 -22.62 -32.23 3.26
N ASP A 185 -22.79 -33.25 4.09
CA ASP A 185 -22.41 -34.64 3.93
C ASP A 185 -23.24 -35.32 2.83
N SER A 186 -22.60 -36.18 2.06
CA SER A 186 -23.16 -37.43 1.51
C SER A 186 -21.96 -38.23 1.00
N GLY A 187 -21.50 -39.30 1.67
CA GLY A 187 -22.25 -40.43 2.20
C GLY A 187 -22.15 -41.57 1.17
N GLY A 188 -21.34 -42.60 1.44
CA GLY A 188 -21.40 -43.86 0.68
C GLY A 188 -20.08 -44.61 0.46
N TRP A 189 -19.38 -45.00 1.53
CA TRP A 189 -18.38 -46.07 1.45
C TRP A 189 -19.11 -47.42 1.57
N ALA A 190 -19.22 -48.16 0.48
CA ALA A 190 -19.62 -49.56 0.52
C ALA A 190 -18.35 -50.43 0.60
N CYS A 191 -18.07 -50.91 1.81
CA CYS A 191 -17.25 -52.10 2.04
C CYS A 191 -17.94 -53.32 1.41
N GLY A 192 -17.19 -54.12 0.66
CA GLY A 192 -17.66 -55.38 0.08
C GLY A 192 -16.51 -56.29 -0.31
N CYS A 193 -15.79 -56.84 0.68
CA CYS A 193 -14.85 -57.95 0.50
C CYS A 193 -15.28 -59.11 1.40
N GLU A 194 -15.95 -60.11 0.83
CA GLU A 194 -15.99 -61.52 1.27
C GLU A 194 -16.63 -62.34 0.14
N ARG A 195 -15.81 -63.09 -0.62
CA ARG A 195 -15.61 -64.55 -0.59
C ARG A 195 -16.68 -65.39 -1.32
N SER A 196 -16.19 -66.05 -2.38
CA SER A 196 -16.49 -67.42 -2.85
C SER A 196 -17.93 -67.77 -3.25
N ASP A 197 -18.18 -67.97 -4.55
CA ASP A 197 -18.15 -69.30 -5.17
C ASP A 197 -18.58 -69.32 -6.66
N LEU A 198 -17.83 -70.12 -7.44
CA LEU A 198 -18.26 -70.94 -8.58
C LEU A 198 -18.95 -70.26 -9.79
N CYS A 199 -18.23 -70.14 -10.92
CA CYS A 199 -18.58 -70.91 -12.13
C CYS A 199 -17.48 -70.83 -13.20
N THR A 200 -16.82 -71.97 -13.41
CA THR A 200 -16.07 -72.39 -14.60
C THR A 200 -16.90 -72.29 -15.89
N GLN A 201 -16.30 -71.78 -16.97
CA GLN A 201 -16.43 -72.26 -18.36
C GLN A 201 -15.47 -71.44 -19.27
N HIS A 202 -14.31 -72.00 -19.60
CA HIS A 202 -14.03 -72.66 -20.89
C HIS A 202 -13.92 -71.72 -22.09
N LEU A 203 -12.68 -71.37 -22.47
CA LEU A 203 -12.31 -71.01 -23.85
C LEU A 203 -10.91 -71.59 -24.16
N SER A 204 -10.91 -72.86 -24.55
CA SER A 204 -10.03 -73.44 -25.59
C SER A 204 -11.00 -73.78 -26.74
N SER A 205 -10.79 -73.50 -28.02
CA SER A 205 -9.59 -73.64 -28.84
C SER A 205 -9.91 -73.27 -30.31
N ARG A 206 -8.92 -72.65 -31.00
CA ARG A 206 -8.50 -72.87 -32.42
C ARG A 206 -9.45 -72.46 -33.58
N PRO A 207 -8.97 -72.34 -34.84
CA PRO A 207 -7.65 -72.68 -35.42
C PRO A 207 -6.59 -71.57 -35.41
#